data_AF-A0A9D2D5Q0-F1
#
_entry.id   AF-A0A9D2D5Q0-F1
#
_cell.length_a   1.000
_cell.length_b   1.000
_cell.length_c   1.000
_cell.angle_alpha   90.00
_cell.angle_beta   90.00
_cell.angle_gamma   90.00
#
_symmetry.space_group_name_H-M   'P 1'
#
loop_
_entity.id
_entity.type
_entity.pdbx_description
1 polymer ?
#
loop_
_entity_poly.entity_id
_entity_poly.type
_entity_poly.pdbx_seq_one_letter_code
_entity_poly.pdbx_strand_id
1 'polypeptide(L)'
;MVTMQEIREDLRQIRYYYSKKEMFENATKYIVASSVVDKVNRYNEAVKDAPPRLYDLYVSLYVQNNTQAALAYEWDYCNDYIKRLNKQLCVFFFKAFNGDK
;
A
#
# COMPACT_ATOMS: atom_id res chain seq x y z
N MET A 1 8.79 -0.84 -17.02
CA MET A 1 8.00 0.37 -16.68
C MET A 1 6.70 -0.12 -16.05
N VAL A 2 6.41 0.27 -14.81
CA VAL A 2 5.18 -0.12 -14.10
C VAL A 2 4.07 0.87 -14.44
N THR A 3 2.87 0.39 -14.72
CA THR A 3 1.70 1.20 -15.03
C THR A 3 0.95 1.62 -13.76
N MET A 4 0.16 2.69 -13.87
CA MET A 4 -0.74 3.12 -12.78
C MET A 4 -1.82 2.08 -12.45
N GLN A 5 -2.13 1.15 -13.37
CA GLN A 5 -3.08 0.08 -13.11
C GLN A 5 -2.43 -1.01 -12.26
N GLU A 6 -1.20 -1.42 -12.60
CA GLU A 6 -0.42 -2.39 -11.82
C GLU A 6 -0.20 -1.91 -10.39
N ILE A 7 0.12 -0.61 -10.19
CA ILE A 7 0.29 -0.05 -8.84
C ILE A 7 -0.96 -0.19 -7.99
N ARG A 8 -2.13 0.13 -8.56
CA ARG A 8 -3.40 0.00 -7.82
C ARG A 8 -3.71 -1.45 -7.48
N GLU A 9 -3.36 -2.37 -8.38
CA GLU A 9 -3.61 -3.79 -8.18
C GLU A 9 -2.67 -4.38 -7.13
N ASP A 10 -1.38 -4.06 -7.19
CA ASP A 10 -0.41 -4.44 -6.15
C ASP A 10 -0.82 -3.92 -4.78
N LEU A 11 -1.24 -2.66 -4.68
CA LEU A 11 -1.72 -2.06 -3.43
C LEU A 11 -2.97 -2.78 -2.87
N ARG A 12 -3.88 -3.28 -3.73
CA ARG A 12 -5.01 -4.11 -3.27
C ARG A 12 -4.53 -5.44 -2.70
N GLN A 13 -3.56 -6.09 -3.36
CA GLN A 13 -3.00 -7.36 -2.92
C GLN A 13 -2.22 -7.20 -1.60
N ILE A 14 -1.46 -6.12 -1.45
CA ILE A 14 -0.77 -5.76 -0.21
C ILE A 14 -1.77 -5.56 0.93
N ARG A 15 -2.85 -4.81 0.70
CA ARG A 15 -3.93 -4.65 1.70
C ARG A 15 -4.53 -5.99 2.10
N TYR A 16 -4.79 -6.86 1.11
CA TYR A 16 -5.32 -8.20 1.38
C TYR A 16 -4.35 -9.06 2.18
N TYR A 17 -3.06 -9.04 1.86
CA TYR A 17 -2.01 -9.69 2.63
C TYR A 17 -2.07 -9.25 4.10
N TYR A 18 -2.07 -7.95 4.39
CA TYR A 18 -2.12 -7.47 5.77
C TYR A 18 -3.44 -7.80 6.48
N SER A 19 -4.56 -7.86 5.77
CA SER A 19 -5.84 -8.32 6.33
C SER A 19 -5.85 -9.79 6.76
N LYS A 20 -4.89 -10.58 6.28
CA LYS A 20 -4.74 -12.03 6.54
C LYS A 20 -3.29 -12.40 6.85
N LYS A 21 -2.53 -11.49 7.45
CA LYS A 21 -1.07 -11.60 7.61
C LYS A 21 -0.66 -12.93 8.25
N GLU A 22 -1.28 -13.26 9.38
CA GLU A 22 -1.00 -14.49 10.13
C GLU A 22 -1.26 -15.76 9.30
N MET A 23 -2.29 -15.76 8.44
CA MET A 23 -2.56 -16.88 7.55
C MET A 23 -1.45 -17.06 6.51
N PHE A 24 -1.02 -15.97 5.86
CA PHE A 24 0.07 -16.02 4.89
C PHE A 24 1.39 -16.45 5.53
N GLU A 25 1.71 -15.94 6.72
CA GLU A 25 2.92 -16.32 7.46
C GLU A 25 2.89 -17.78 7.91
N ASN A 26 1.73 -18.30 8.33
CA ASN A 26 1.60 -19.70 8.70
C ASN A 26 1.62 -20.65 7.50
N ALA A 27 1.12 -20.23 6.34
CA ALA A 27 1.11 -21.05 5.13
C ALA A 27 2.51 -21.46 4.67
N THR A 28 3.55 -20.65 4.97
CA THR A 28 4.94 -20.95 4.57
C THR A 28 5.51 -22.20 5.25
N LYS A 29 4.86 -22.71 6.29
CA LYS A 29 5.19 -24.00 6.94
C LYS A 29 4.86 -25.20 6.07
N TYR A 30 3.94 -25.03 5.11
CA TYR A 30 3.37 -26.12 4.30
C TYR A 30 3.61 -25.92 2.80
N ILE A 31 3.63 -24.67 2.33
CA ILE A 31 3.81 -24.30 0.92
C ILE A 31 4.82 -23.16 0.77
N VAL A 32 5.27 -22.90 -0.45
CA VAL A 32 6.14 -21.75 -0.74
C VAL A 32 5.39 -20.44 -0.49
N ALA A 33 6.10 -19.40 -0.03
CA ALA A 33 5.53 -18.08 0.21
C ALA A 33 4.84 -17.52 -1.04
N SER A 34 3.71 -16.85 -0.84
CA SER A 34 2.99 -16.19 -1.93
C SER A 34 3.83 -15.07 -2.52
N SER A 35 3.78 -14.90 -3.85
CA SER A 35 4.44 -13.80 -4.57
C SER A 35 3.98 -12.41 -4.15
N VAL A 36 2.87 -12.30 -3.39
CA VAL A 36 2.48 -11.04 -2.74
C VAL A 36 3.51 -10.54 -1.74
N VAL A 37 4.30 -11.43 -1.12
CA VAL A 37 5.35 -11.07 -0.16
C VAL A 37 6.44 -10.24 -0.84
N ASP A 38 6.81 -10.58 -2.08
CA ASP A 38 7.76 -9.80 -2.87
C ASP A 38 7.24 -8.38 -3.15
N LYS A 39 5.93 -8.26 -3.40
CA LYS A 39 5.27 -6.97 -3.59
C LYS A 39 5.28 -6.15 -2.30
N VAL A 40 4.93 -6.77 -1.17
CA VAL A 40 4.98 -6.12 0.15
C VAL A 40 6.38 -5.56 0.41
N ASN A 41 7.42 -6.36 0.23
CA ASN A 41 8.80 -5.94 0.44
C ASN A 41 9.19 -4.78 -0.48
N ARG A 42 8.86 -4.86 -1.76
CA ARG A 42 9.16 -3.81 -2.74
C ARG A 42 8.49 -2.47 -2.42
N TYR A 43 7.22 -2.49 -2.02
CA TYR A 43 6.50 -1.24 -1.68
C TYR A 43 6.92 -0.69 -0.32
N ASN A 44 7.24 -1.56 0.64
CA ASN A 44 7.77 -1.15 1.93
C ASN A 44 9.15 -0.49 1.80
N GLU A 45 10.02 -0.98 0.91
CA GLU A 45 11.28 -0.30 0.62
C GLU A 45 11.04 1.04 -0.09
N ALA A 46 10.14 1.09 -1.08
CA ALA A 46 9.86 2.33 -1.81
C ALA A 46 9.23 3.42 -0.93
N VAL A 47 8.36 3.06 0.04
CA VAL A 47 7.66 4.05 0.86
C VAL A 47 8.56 4.69 1.93
N LYS A 48 9.71 4.09 2.25
CA LYS A 48 10.71 4.63 3.19
C LYS A 48 11.12 6.08 2.87
N ASP A 49 11.22 6.41 1.58
CA ASP A 49 11.64 7.74 1.12
C ASP A 49 10.43 8.66 0.81
N ALA A 50 9.20 8.24 1.15
CA ALA A 50 8.02 9.04 0.94
C ALA A 50 7.95 10.23 1.91
N PRO A 51 7.33 11.35 1.51
CA PRO A 51 6.95 12.40 2.45
C PRO A 51 6.16 11.82 3.64
N PRO A 52 6.35 12.31 4.88
CA PRO A 52 5.76 11.71 6.08
C PRO A 52 4.25 11.47 5.99
N ARG A 53 3.51 12.38 5.34
CA ARG A 53 2.05 12.26 5.16
C ARG A 53 1.65 11.07 4.26
N LEU A 54 2.46 10.75 3.26
CA LEU A 54 2.20 9.61 2.36
C LEU A 54 2.65 8.29 2.99
N TYR A 55 3.72 8.32 3.79
CA TYR A 55 4.13 7.17 4.62
C TYR A 55 3.03 6.77 5.60
N ASP A 56 2.55 7.73 6.39
CA ASP A 56 1.44 7.56 7.34
C ASP A 56 0.18 7.02 6.64
N LEU A 57 -0.18 7.60 5.49
CA LEU A 57 -1.30 7.12 4.68
C LEU A 57 -1.14 5.66 4.23
N TYR A 58 0.06 5.27 3.79
CA TYR A 58 0.33 3.91 3.35
C TYR A 58 0.16 2.92 4.50
N VAL A 59 0.73 3.26 5.67
CA VAL A 59 0.58 2.45 6.88
C VAL A 59 -0.89 2.32 7.25
N SER A 60 -1.65 3.41 7.30
CA SER A 60 -3.06 3.35 7.70
C SER A 60 -3.95 2.59 6.73
N LEU A 61 -3.85 2.86 5.42
CA LEU A 61 -4.74 2.23 4.45
C LEU A 61 -4.37 0.78 4.13
N TYR A 62 -3.08 0.48 4.02
CA TYR A 62 -2.60 -0.78 3.46
C TYR A 62 -2.05 -1.74 4.51
N VAL A 63 -1.32 -1.24 5.51
CA VAL A 63 -0.74 -2.09 6.57
C VAL A 63 -1.74 -2.34 7.70
N GLN A 64 -2.46 -1.30 8.13
CA GLN A 64 -3.51 -1.40 9.15
C GLN A 64 -4.88 -1.78 8.57
N ASN A 65 -4.97 -1.92 7.24
CA ASN A 65 -6.17 -2.37 6.51
C ASN A 65 -7.41 -1.46 6.71
N ASN A 66 -7.23 -0.18 7.07
CA ASN A 66 -8.34 0.74 7.21
C ASN A 66 -9.05 0.99 5.87
N THR A 67 -10.34 1.29 5.93
CA THR A 67 -11.05 1.85 4.78
C THR A 67 -10.75 3.34 4.68
N GLN A 68 -10.88 3.92 3.49
CA GLN A 68 -10.73 5.37 3.32
C GLN A 68 -11.77 6.17 4.14
N ALA A 69 -12.96 5.60 4.37
CA ALA A 69 -14.00 6.23 5.18
C ALA A 69 -13.65 6.23 6.67
N ALA A 70 -13.20 5.08 7.21
CA ALA A 70 -12.75 4.99 8.59
C ALA A 70 -11.55 5.92 8.84
N LEU A 71 -10.57 5.91 7.94
CA LEU A 71 -9.40 6.78 8.07
C LEU A 71 -9.75 8.27 7.98
N ALA A 72 -10.68 8.64 7.08
CA ALA A 72 -11.17 10.01 6.97
C ALA A 72 -11.79 10.48 8.30
N TYR A 73 -12.62 9.64 8.92
CA TYR A 73 -13.22 9.93 10.22
C TYR A 73 -12.16 10.03 11.33
N GLU A 74 -11.23 9.07 11.42
CA GLU A 74 -10.18 9.05 12.45
C GLU A 74 -9.24 10.25 12.37
N TRP A 75 -8.94 10.71 11.15
CA TRP A 75 -8.03 11.84 10.94
C TRP A 75 -8.75 13.19 10.90
N ASP A 76 -10.07 13.24 11.08
CA ASP A 76 -10.90 14.45 10.96
C ASP A 76 -10.76 15.15 9.59
N TYR A 77 -10.82 14.35 8.52
CA TYR A 77 -10.84 14.83 7.13
C TYR A 77 -12.07 14.34 6.37
N CYS A 78 -12.38 15.01 5.27
CA CYS A 78 -13.36 14.49 4.32
C CYS A 78 -12.79 13.30 3.53
N ASN A 79 -13.68 12.40 3.12
CA ASN A 79 -13.31 11.21 2.34
C ASN A 79 -12.59 11.57 1.03
N ASP A 80 -12.95 12.69 0.39
CA ASP A 80 -12.32 13.14 -0.85
C ASP A 80 -10.87 13.59 -0.65
N TYR A 81 -10.53 14.11 0.53
CA TYR A 81 -9.15 14.41 0.87
C TYR A 81 -8.31 13.13 0.93
N ILE A 82 -8.83 12.06 1.55
CA ILE A 82 -8.17 10.75 1.59
C ILE A 82 -8.04 10.15 0.19
N LYS A 83 -9.06 10.26 -0.67
CA LYS A 83 -8.96 9.84 -2.09
C LYS A 83 -7.83 10.56 -2.83
N ARG A 84 -7.72 11.88 -2.62
CA ARG A 84 -6.66 12.70 -3.24
C ARG A 84 -5.28 12.29 -2.74
N LEU A 85 -5.11 12.10 -1.43
CA LEU A 85 -3.86 11.59 -0.86
C LEU A 85 -3.52 10.20 -1.42
N ASN A 86 -4.49 9.31 -1.56
CA ASN A 86 -4.25 7.98 -2.11
C ASN A 86 -3.83 8.04 -3.59
N LYS A 87 -4.39 8.97 -4.37
CA LYS A 87 -3.93 9.24 -5.74
C LYS A 87 -2.49 9.75 -5.75
N GLN A 88 -2.12 10.64 -4.84
CA GLN A 88 -0.74 11.14 -4.71
C GLN A 88 0.23 10.01 -4.33
N LEU A 89 -0.17 9.11 -3.43
CA LEU A 89 0.60 7.93 -3.07
C LEU A 89 0.83 7.00 -4.29
N CYS A 90 -0.20 6.77 -5.11
CA CYS A 90 -0.04 6.00 -6.34
C CYS A 90 0.94 6.67 -7.34
N VAL A 91 0.89 8.00 -7.46
CA VAL A 91 1.83 8.76 -8.29
C VAL A 91 3.25 8.70 -7.74
N PHE A 92 3.42 8.75 -6.42
CA PHE A 92 4.71 8.57 -5.76
C PHE A 92 5.33 7.22 -6.14
N PHE A 93 4.61 6.11 -5.98
CA PHE A 93 5.10 4.79 -6.37
C PHE A 93 5.39 4.70 -7.88
N PHE A 94 4.57 5.35 -8.71
CA PHE A 94 4.81 5.37 -10.15
C PHE A 94 6.13 6.04 -10.50
N LYS A 95 6.48 7.15 -9.86
CA LYS A 95 7.78 7.81 -10.04
C LYS A 95 8.92 6.94 -9.49
N ALA A 96 8.77 6.43 -8.27
CA ALA A 96 9.77 5.59 -7.62
C ALA A 96 10.14 4.35 -8.45
N PHE A 97 9.17 3.73 -9.13
CA PHE A 97 9.42 2.52 -9.92
C PHE A 97 9.81 2.75 -11.39
N ASN A 98 9.61 3.96 -11.92
CA ASN A 98 9.92 4.28 -13.31
C ASN A 98 11.07 5.27 -13.48
N GLY A 99 11.61 5.79 -12.37
CA GLY A 99 12.55 6.90 -12.35
C GLY A 99 11.84 8.25 -12.44
N ASP A 100 12.40 9.26 -11.78
CA ASP A 100 12.03 10.66 -12.03
C ASP A 100 12.49 11.01 -13.45
N LYS A 101 11.57 11.01 -14.42
CA LYS A 101 11.77 11.70 -15.68
C LYS A 101 11.34 13.15 -15.56
#